data_AF-A0A3N5G9R2-F1
#
_entry.id   AF-A0A3N5G9R2-F1
#
_cell.length_a   1.000
_cell.length_b   1.000
_cell.length_c   1.000
_cell.angle_alpha   90.00
_cell.angle_beta   90.00
_cell.angle_gamma   90.00
#
_symmetry.space_group_name_H-M   'P 1'
#
loop_
_entity.id
_entity.type
_entity.pdbx_description
1 polymer ?
#
loop_
_entity_poly.entity_id
_entity_poly.type
_entity_poly.pdbx_seq_one_letter_code
_entity_poly.pdbx_strand_id
1 'polypeptide(L)' 'MQRMTISRKQLRAFCQRYQVRRLALFGSTVRGEARADSDIDLLVAFQPGAQIGLITLSRMQRELSEMFQRRVD' A
#
# COMPACT_ATOMS: atom_id res chain seq x y z
N MET A 1 -19.05 -2.15 4.68
CA MET A 1 -17.66 -2.63 4.78
C MET A 1 -17.33 -3.38 3.48
N GLN A 2 -16.68 -2.73 2.51
CA GLN A 2 -16.36 -3.34 1.23
C GLN A 2 -15.16 -4.28 1.39
N ARG A 3 -15.32 -5.56 1.02
CA ARG A 3 -14.29 -6.59 1.20
C ARG A 3 -13.32 -6.53 0.03
N MET A 4 -12.28 -5.69 0.15
CA MET A 4 -11.21 -5.61 -0.83
C MET A 4 -10.48 -6.97 -0.89
N THR A 5 -10.66 -7.69 -2.00
CA THR A 5 -10.11 -9.04 -2.16
C THR A 5 -8.77 -8.93 -2.89
N ILE A 6 -7.71 -8.60 -2.15
CA ILE A 6 -6.36 -8.52 -2.71
C ILE A 6 -5.63 -9.84 -2.50
N SER A 7 -4.94 -10.29 -3.54
CA SER A 7 -4.12 -11.49 -3.47
C SER A 7 -2.95 -11.26 -2.51
N ARG A 8 -2.94 -12.01 -1.40
CA ARG A 8 -1.80 -12.03 -0.47
C ARG A 8 -0.48 -12.37 -1.18
N LYS A 9 -0.54 -13.13 -2.29
CA LYS A 9 0.63 -13.48 -3.11
C LYS A 9 1.19 -12.25 -3.81
N GLN A 10 0.34 -11.38 -4.37
CA GLN A 10 0.76 -10.14 -5.04
C GLN A 10 1.39 -9.17 -4.02
N LEU A 11 0.74 -8.97 -2.87
CA LEU A 11 1.29 -8.13 -1.80
C LEU A 11 2.63 -8.67 -1.27
N ARG A 12 2.76 -9.99 -1.11
CA ARG A 12 4.04 -10.59 -0.68
C ARG A 12 5.15 -10.34 -1.71
N ALA A 13 4.86 -10.51 -3.00
CA ALA A 13 5.82 -10.26 -4.07
C ALA A 13 6.21 -8.77 -4.13
N PHE A 14 5.25 -7.87 -3.96
CA PHE A 14 5.49 -6.43 -3.83
C PHE A 14 6.43 -6.13 -2.66
N CYS A 15 6.13 -6.65 -1.46
CA CYS A 15 6.96 -6.38 -0.29
C CYS A 15 8.39 -6.92 -0.45
N GLN A 16 8.55 -8.09 -1.07
CA GLN A 16 9.87 -8.66 -1.36
C GLN A 16 10.67 -7.81 -2.35
N ARG A 17 10.02 -7.37 -3.45
CA ARG A 17 10.65 -6.55 -4.49
C ARG A 17 11.18 -5.22 -3.94
N TYR A 18 10.39 -4.55 -3.11
CA TYR A 18 10.72 -3.22 -2.58
C TYR A 18 11.35 -3.24 -1.19
N GLN A 19 11.77 -4.42 -0.70
CA GLN A 19 12.36 -4.59 0.64
C GLN A 19 11.47 -3.96 1.74
N VAL A 20 10.16 -4.13 1.61
CA VAL A 20 9.21 -3.68 2.62
C VAL A 20 9.23 -4.67 3.77
N ARG A 21 9.58 -4.16 4.95
CA ARG A 21 9.54 -4.90 6.22
C ARG A 21 8.12 -5.01 6.77
N ARG A 22 7.33 -3.95 6.62
CA ARG A 22 5.94 -3.89 7.09
C ARG A 22 5.11 -3.00 6.19
N LEU A 23 3.92 -3.48 5.84
CA LEU A 23 2.87 -2.71 5.18
C LEU A 23 1.64 -2.74 6.08
N ALA A 24 1.08 -1.57 6.41
CA ALA A 24 -0.09 -1.46 7.27
C ALA A 24 -1.07 -0.41 6.72
N LEU A 25 -2.36 -0.70 6.84
CA LEU A 25 -3.41 0.31 6.61
C LEU A 25 -3.40 1.30 7.77
N PHE A 26 -3.54 2.58 7.44
CA PHE A 26 -3.64 3.65 8.42
C PHE A 26 -4.77 4.62 8.03
N GLY A 27 -4.95 5.72 8.76
CA GLY A 27 -5.85 6.79 8.35
C GLY A 27 -7.34 6.50 8.48
N SER A 28 -8.12 7.17 7.64
CA SER A 28 -9.60 7.25 7.72
C SER A 28 -10.29 5.88 7.57
N THR A 29 -9.62 4.93 6.93
CA THR A 29 -10.08 3.54 6.77
C THR A 29 -10.12 2.77 8.08
N VAL A 30 -9.25 3.10 9.04
CA VAL A 30 -9.21 2.46 10.36
C VAL A 30 -10.25 3.05 11.31
N ARG A 31 -10.60 4.34 11.13
CA ARG A 31 -11.59 5.06 11.96
C ARG A 31 -13.05 4.79 11.59
N GLY A 32 -13.30 4.01 10.54
CA GLY A 32 -14.67 3.70 10.08
C GLY A 32 -15.33 4.83 9.28
N GLU A 33 -14.58 5.88 8.95
CA GLU A 33 -15.06 7.03 8.16
C GLU A 33 -14.75 6.88 6.66
N ALA A 34 -14.07 5.80 6.27
CA ALA A 34 -13.83 5.52 4.86
C ALA A 34 -15.14 5.35 4.10
N ARG A 35 -15.35 6.28 3.17
CA ARG A 35 -16.44 6.26 2.21
C ARG A 35 -16.07 5.34 1.05
N ALA A 36 -17.07 5.01 0.24
CA ALA A 36 -16.89 4.12 -0.91
C ALA A 36 -15.91 4.66 -1.96
N ASP A 37 -15.60 5.96 -1.91
CA ASP A 37 -14.70 6.72 -2.79
C ASP A 37 -13.37 7.13 -2.11
N SER A 38 -13.18 6.89 -0.81
CA SER A 38 -11.97 7.30 -0.09
C SER A 38 -10.69 6.65 -0.62
N ASP A 39 -9.59 7.38 -0.54
CA ASP A 39 -8.25 6.87 -0.81
C ASP A 39 -7.83 5.83 0.25
N ILE A 40 -6.83 5.03 -0.09
CA ILE A 40 -6.29 4.00 0.80
C ILE A 40 -4.95 4.49 1.34
N ASP A 41 -4.95 4.84 2.62
CA ASP A 41 -3.74 5.26 3.32
C ASP A 41 -2.90 4.05 3.75
N LEU A 42 -1.67 3.94 3.25
CA LEU A 42 -0.75 2.85 3.59
C LEU A 42 0.54 3.37 4.24
N LEU A 43 0.88 2.81 5.40
CA LEU A 43 2.19 2.96 6.00
C LEU A 43 3.13 1.84 5.53
N VAL A 44 4.26 2.26 4.96
CA VAL A 44 5.35 1.38 4.55
C VAL A 44 6.55 1.58 5.48
N ALA A 45 7.03 0.50 6.07
CA ALA A 45 8.33 0.45 6.72
C ALA A 45 9.27 -0.43 5.90
N PHE A 46 10.42 0.12 5.51
CA PHE A 46 11.43 -0.59 4.75
C PHE A 46 12.40 -1.37 5.64
N GLN A 47 13.13 -2.31 5.05
CA GLN A 47 14.26 -2.96 5.70
C GLN A 47 15.42 -1.96 5.89
N PRO A 48 16.24 -2.13 6.95
CA PRO A 48 17.47 -1.35 7.10
C PRO A 48 18.36 -1.48 5.86
N GLY A 49 18.83 -0.36 5.32
CA GLY A 49 19.68 -0.34 4.11
C GLY A 49 18.93 -0.36 2.78
N ALA A 50 17.59 -0.40 2.78
CA ALA A 50 16.80 -0.26 1.55
C ALA A 50 16.99 1.15 0.96
N GLN A 51 17.47 1.22 -0.27
CA GLN A 51 17.67 2.49 -0.99
C GLN A 51 16.43 2.84 -1.80
N ILE A 52 15.45 3.46 -1.12
CA ILE A 52 14.19 3.85 -1.74
C ILE A 52 14.17 5.36 -1.96
N GLY A 53 14.40 5.77 -3.21
CA GLY A 53 14.27 7.17 -3.63
C GLY A 53 12.83 7.56 -4.00
N LEU A 54 12.60 8.85 -4.23
CA LEU A 54 11.28 9.41 -4.59
C LEU A 54 10.66 8.77 -5.83
N ILE A 55 11.48 8.46 -6.85
CA ILE A 55 11.02 7.81 -8.09
C ILE A 55 10.50 6.40 -7.78
N THR A 56 11.20 5.66 -6.91
CA THR A 56 10.78 4.32 -6.49
C THR A 56 9.50 4.40 -5.67
N LEU A 57 9.39 5.35 -4.74
CA LEU A 57 8.14 5.58 -3.99
C LEU A 57 6.96 5.89 -4.92
N SER A 58 7.15 6.75 -5.92
CA SER A 58 6.11 7.08 -6.90
C SER A 58 5.68 5.86 -7.73
N ARG A 59 6.62 4.98 -8.08
CA ARG A 59 6.31 3.70 -8.74
C ARG A 59 5.53 2.76 -7.82
N MET A 60 5.95 2.64 -6.56
CA MET A 60 5.26 1.84 -5.55
C MET A 60 3.81 2.30 -5.36
N GLN A 61 3.59 3.61 -5.25
CA GLN A 61 2.24 4.18 -5.11
C GLN A 61 1.34 3.84 -6.30
N ARG A 62 1.86 3.91 -7.53
CA ARG A 62 1.13 3.49 -8.74
C ARG A 62 0.80 2.00 -8.74
N GLU A 63 1.79 1.15 -8.48
CA GLU A 63 1.60 -0.31 -8.41
C GLU A 63 0.55 -0.70 -7.34
N LEU A 64 0.62 -0.07 -6.16
CA LEU A 64 -0.38 -0.29 -5.12
C LEU A 64 -1.74 0.23 -5.58
N SER A 65 -1.83 1.42 -6.16
CA SER A 65 -3.12 1.95 -6.63
C SER A 65 -3.80 1.02 -7.65
N GLU A 66 -3.01 0.44 -8.55
CA GLU A 66 -3.47 -0.58 -9.51
C GLU A 66 -3.90 -1.88 -8.82
N MET A 67 -3.11 -2.39 -7.86
CA MET A 67 -3.47 -3.60 -7.10
C MET A 67 -4.75 -3.43 -6.27
N PHE A 68 -4.97 -2.23 -5.72
CA PHE A 68 -6.13 -1.91 -4.91
C PHE A 68 -7.32 -1.40 -5.76
N GLN A 69 -7.13 -1.14 -7.06
CA GLN A 69 -8.11 -0.54 -7.97
C GLN A 69 -8.71 0.77 -7.41
N ARG A 70 -7.91 1.47 -6.59
CA ARG A 70 -8.25 2.69 -5.87
C ARG A 70 -6.97 3.48 -5.68
N ARG A 71 -7.09 4.79 -5.54
CA ARG A 71 -5.93 5.62 -5.24
C ARG A 71 -5.37 5.26 -3.87
N VAL A 72 -4.05 5.11 -3.82
CA VAL A 72 -3.27 4.84 -2.61
C VAL A 72 -2.42 6.06 -2.32
N ASP A 73 -2.40 6.46 -1.06
CA ASP A 73 -1.57 7.53 -0.52
C ASP A 73 -0.67 7.00 0.62
#